data_AF-A0AAV6TTI0-F1
#
_entry.id   AF-A0AAV6TTI0-F1
#
_cell.length_a   1.000
_cell.length_b   1.000
_cell.length_c   1.000
_cell.angle_alpha   90.00
_cell.angle_beta   90.00
_cell.angle_gamma   90.00
#
_symmetry.space_group_name_H-M   'P 1'
#
loop_
_entity.id
_entity.type
_entity.pdbx_description
1 polymer ?
#
loop_
_entity_poly.entity_id
_entity_poly.type
_entity_poly.pdbx_seq_one_letter_code
_entity_poly.pdbx_strand_id
1 'polypeptide(L)'
;MQSNQEVCIQMCVQERNYDSCGCVDPTFLIPATLNFSLCDLRNETDICCLDRVDSGSCDCPLPCVSTYYNEMVSTSTLMKSRYNNTLLDEYSNNTRTDEINLYDRVDLKMYYSTLESSVYQQKKMFEESELFSHLGGELGLWLGLSLVALFEMMDDAMYLLKFVISTACKTSKKDCDNSL
;
A
#
# COMPACT_ATOMS: atom_id res chain seq x y z
N MET A 1 4.47 -11.38 7.82
CA MET A 1 5.88 -11.03 8.06
C MET A 1 6.11 -9.70 7.39
N GLN A 2 6.25 -8.63 8.17
CA GLN A 2 6.48 -7.28 7.65
C GLN A 2 7.99 -7.14 7.40
N SER A 3 8.47 -7.57 6.24
CA SER A 3 9.88 -7.35 5.87
C SER A 3 10.02 -5.89 5.42
N ASN A 4 10.72 -5.08 6.22
CA ASN A 4 11.17 -3.76 5.78
C ASN A 4 12.05 -3.94 4.54
N GLN A 5 11.91 -3.06 3.52
CA GLN A 5 12.66 -3.18 2.26
C GLN A 5 14.17 -3.08 2.50
N GLU A 6 14.59 -2.21 3.42
CA GLU A 6 15.99 -2.02 3.78
C GLU A 6 16.60 -3.30 4.34
N VAL A 7 15.87 -4.01 5.20
CA VAL A 7 16.31 -5.28 5.79
C VAL A 7 16.47 -6.35 4.70
N CYS A 8 15.56 -6.39 3.72
CA CYS A 8 15.68 -7.29 2.57
C CYS A 8 16.95 -7.01 1.76
N ILE A 9 17.19 -5.73 1.43
CA ILE A 9 18.37 -5.33 0.66
C ILE A 9 19.65 -5.65 1.42
N GLN A 10 19.71 -5.33 2.72
CA GLN A 10 20.85 -5.64 3.57
C GLN A 10 21.13 -7.15 3.63
N MET A 11 20.10 -7.98 3.79
CA MET A 11 20.24 -9.43 3.80
C MET A 11 20.71 -9.98 2.45
N CYS A 12 20.16 -9.48 1.33
CA CYS A 12 20.58 -9.86 -0.02
C CYS A 12 22.06 -9.54 -0.28
N VAL A 13 22.52 -8.35 0.12
CA VAL A 13 23.94 -7.97 -0.01
C VAL A 13 24.82 -8.84 0.88
N GLN A 14 24.40 -9.14 2.11
CA GLN A 14 25.15 -10.05 2.99
C GLN A 14 25.29 -11.46 2.41
N GLU A 15 24.22 -12.02 1.83
CA GLU A 15 24.25 -13.34 1.19
C GLU A 15 25.26 -13.34 0.02
N ARG A 16 25.25 -12.29 -0.81
CA ARG A 16 26.23 -12.15 -1.90
C ARG A 16 27.67 -11.99 -1.41
N ASN A 17 27.87 -11.23 -0.34
CA ASN A 17 29.18 -11.07 0.30
C ASN A 17 29.69 -12.41 0.82
N TYR A 18 28.82 -13.22 1.42
CA TYR A 18 29.16 -14.57 1.87
C TYR A 18 29.53 -15.49 0.70
N ASP A 19 28.76 -15.47 -0.40
CA ASP A 19 29.05 -16.30 -1.57
C ASP A 19 30.36 -15.91 -2.29
N SER A 20 30.71 -14.63 -2.28
CA SER A 20 31.88 -14.11 -2.99
C SER A 20 33.16 -14.12 -2.14
N CYS A 21 33.04 -13.77 -0.86
CA CYS A 21 34.17 -13.55 0.06
C CYS A 21 34.22 -14.57 1.22
N GLY A 22 33.18 -15.38 1.41
CA GLY A 22 33.10 -16.35 2.51
C GLY A 22 32.84 -15.72 3.88
N CYS A 23 32.53 -14.42 3.93
CA CYS A 23 32.27 -13.69 5.16
C CYS A 23 31.25 -12.56 4.94
N VAL A 24 30.64 -12.10 6.03
CA VAL A 24 29.63 -11.04 6.04
C VAL A 24 30.13 -9.80 6.78
N ASP A 25 29.65 -8.63 6.37
CA ASP A 25 30.02 -7.34 6.98
C ASP A 25 29.43 -7.21 8.40
N PRO A 26 30.27 -7.00 9.44
CA PRO A 26 29.85 -6.90 10.84
C PRO A 26 29.12 -5.58 11.18
N THR A 27 29.09 -4.59 10.28
CA THR A 27 28.44 -3.29 10.48
C THR A 27 26.92 -3.41 10.46
N PHE A 28 26.39 -4.44 9.79
CA PHE A 28 24.96 -4.68 9.71
C PHE A 28 24.45 -5.52 10.89
N LEU A 29 23.21 -5.26 11.31
CA LEU A 29 22.55 -6.01 12.36
C LEU A 29 22.14 -7.40 11.83
N ILE A 30 23.02 -8.38 11.99
CA ILE A 30 22.73 -9.77 11.64
C ILE A 30 22.00 -10.42 12.83
N PRO A 31 20.84 -11.06 12.61
CA PRO A 31 20.22 -11.83 13.68
C PRO A 31 21.16 -12.94 14.12
N ALA A 32 21.47 -12.99 15.42
CA ALA A 32 22.40 -13.94 16.04
C ALA A 32 22.06 -15.44 15.81
N THR A 33 20.94 -15.72 15.16
CA THR A 33 20.48 -17.05 14.78
C THR A 33 21.14 -17.60 13.52
N LEU A 34 21.85 -16.78 12.73
CA LEU A 34 22.60 -17.25 11.57
C LEU A 34 24.10 -17.39 11.88
N ASN A 35 24.64 -18.58 11.63
CA ASN A 35 26.06 -18.91 11.78
C ASN A 35 26.89 -18.40 10.58
N PHE A 36 26.85 -17.10 10.30
CA PHE A 36 27.73 -16.52 9.31
C PHE A 36 29.09 -16.14 9.92
N SER A 37 30.17 -16.37 9.17
CA SER A 37 31.52 -15.88 9.49
C SER A 37 31.59 -14.37 9.26
N LEU A 38 31.98 -13.63 10.28
CA LEU A 38 32.17 -12.17 10.19
C LEU A 38 33.52 -11.86 9.54
N CYS A 39 33.56 -10.89 8.61
CA CYS A 39 34.81 -10.41 8.01
C CYS A 39 35.65 -9.61 9.03
N ASP A 40 36.98 -9.68 8.94
CA ASP A 40 37.87 -8.84 9.74
C ASP A 40 38.13 -7.50 9.04
N LEU A 41 37.57 -6.42 9.57
CA LEU A 41 37.76 -5.05 9.05
C LEU A 41 39.19 -4.50 9.25
N ARG A 42 40.11 -5.29 9.83
CA ARG A 42 41.54 -4.96 9.91
C ARG A 42 42.35 -5.61 8.80
N ASN A 43 41.77 -6.57 8.09
CA ASN A 43 42.42 -7.30 7.04
C ASN A 43 42.13 -6.67 5.68
N GLU A 44 43.17 -6.23 4.97
CA GLU A 44 43.00 -5.55 3.68
C GLU A 44 42.35 -6.43 2.62
N THR A 45 42.57 -7.76 2.65
CA THR A 45 41.99 -8.67 1.66
C THR A 45 40.46 -8.74 1.75
N ASP A 46 39.94 -8.72 2.97
CA ASP A 46 38.51 -8.88 3.22
C ASP A 46 37.77 -7.59 2.87
N ILE A 47 38.37 -6.43 3.19
CA ILE A 47 37.89 -5.11 2.80
C ILE A 47 37.87 -4.97 1.27
N CYS A 48 38.98 -5.32 0.60
CA CYS A 48 39.04 -5.27 -0.86
C CYS A 48 38.03 -6.21 -1.53
N CYS A 49 37.69 -7.34 -0.90
CA CYS A 49 36.67 -8.25 -1.40
C CYS A 49 35.27 -7.63 -1.25
N LEU A 50 34.92 -7.14 -0.06
CA LEU A 50 33.62 -6.49 0.21
C LEU A 50 33.37 -5.28 -0.70
N ASP A 51 34.37 -4.44 -0.93
CA ASP A 51 34.27 -3.26 -1.82
C ASP A 51 34.06 -3.66 -3.30
N ARG A 52 34.56 -4.84 -3.70
CA ARG A 52 34.44 -5.35 -5.06
C ARG A 52 33.09 -6.03 -5.31
N VAL A 53 32.41 -6.49 -4.27
CA VAL A 53 31.08 -7.08 -4.40
C VAL A 53 30.09 -5.96 -4.69
N ASP A 54 29.62 -5.91 -5.94
CA ASP A 54 28.58 -4.97 -6.30
C ASP A 54 27.27 -5.34 -5.58
N SER A 55 26.66 -4.33 -4.96
CA SER A 55 25.30 -4.38 -4.43
C SER A 55 24.27 -4.88 -5.44
N GLY A 56 24.54 -4.76 -6.75
CA GLY A 56 23.82 -5.41 -7.87
C GLY A 56 22.28 -5.32 -7.78
N SER A 57 21.56 -6.12 -8.58
CA SER A 57 20.09 -6.14 -8.53
C SER A 57 19.62 -7.11 -7.45
N CYS A 58 19.09 -6.58 -6.35
CA CYS A 58 18.33 -7.36 -5.37
C CYS A 58 16.84 -7.20 -5.66
N ASP A 59 16.12 -8.30 -5.88
CA ASP A 59 14.68 -8.30 -6.11
C ASP A 59 13.92 -8.18 -4.79
N CYS A 60 14.00 -6.99 -4.18
CA CYS A 60 13.27 -6.66 -2.96
C CYS A 60 12.02 -5.83 -3.31
N PRO A 61 10.81 -6.42 -3.29
CA PRO A 61 9.59 -5.68 -3.56
C PRO A 61 9.30 -4.67 -2.44
N LEU A 62 8.57 -3.60 -2.78
CA LEU A 62 8.15 -2.62 -1.78
C LEU A 62 7.16 -3.26 -0.80
N PRO A 63 7.27 -2.93 0.51
CA PRO A 63 6.36 -3.46 1.52
C PRO A 63 4.95 -2.89 1.35
N CYS A 64 3.93 -3.72 1.58
CA CYS A 64 2.54 -3.29 1.48
C CYS A 64 2.12 -2.27 2.56
N VAL A 65 2.82 -2.27 3.70
CA VAL A 65 2.61 -1.27 4.76
C VAL A 65 3.97 -0.68 5.10
N SER A 66 4.05 0.64 4.94
CA SER A 66 5.21 1.44 5.30
C SER A 66 4.72 2.61 6.16
N THR A 67 5.38 2.82 7.30
CA THR A 67 5.16 3.99 8.14
C THR A 67 6.31 4.94 7.92
N TYR A 68 5.99 6.18 7.54
CA TYR A 68 6.98 7.22 7.31
C TYR A 68 6.76 8.36 8.30
N TYR A 69 7.84 8.80 8.94
CA TYR A 69 7.85 9.92 9.87
C TYR A 69 8.57 11.07 9.18
N ASN A 70 7.93 12.23 9.08
CA ASN A 70 8.61 13.44 8.61
C ASN A 70 9.41 14.05 9.77
N GLU A 71 10.72 13.84 9.79
CA GLU A 71 11.61 14.47 10.75
C GLU A 71 11.94 15.92 10.38
N MET A 72 11.93 16.80 11.38
CA MET A 72 12.48 18.15 11.27
C MET A 72 13.45 18.36 12.42
N VAL A 73 14.71 18.64 12.09
CA VAL A 73 15.78 18.82 13.07
C VAL A 73 16.00 20.30 13.31
N SER A 74 15.79 20.75 14.54
CA SER A 74 16.14 22.09 15.00
C SER A 74 17.21 22.01 16.09
N THR A 75 18.32 22.70 15.91
CA THR A 75 19.43 22.74 16.87
C THR A 75 19.48 24.11 17.53
N SER A 76 19.76 24.14 18.84
CA SER A 76 20.00 25.39 19.58
C SER A 76 21.19 25.22 20.51
N THR A 77 21.91 26.31 20.77
CA THR A 77 23.04 26.28 21.70
C THR A 77 22.55 26.14 23.14
N LEU A 78 23.13 25.19 23.86
CA LEU A 78 22.79 24.95 25.25
C LEU A 78 23.30 26.10 26.12
N MET A 79 22.38 26.91 26.66
CA MET A 79 22.73 28.06 27.50
C MET A 79 22.99 27.64 28.95
N LYS A 80 24.15 28.04 29.49
CA LYS A 80 24.58 27.86 30.90
C LYS A 80 23.49 28.21 31.92
N SER A 81 22.73 29.28 31.70
CA SER A 81 21.79 29.81 32.71
C SER A 81 20.48 29.02 32.85
N ARG A 82 20.16 28.12 31.92
CA ARG A 82 18.92 27.30 31.97
C ARG A 82 19.11 25.96 32.65
N TYR A 83 20.36 25.59 32.92
CA TYR A 83 20.69 24.39 33.67
C TYR A 83 20.80 24.77 35.15
N ASN A 84 19.79 24.43 35.96
CA ASN A 84 19.90 24.59 37.41
C ASN A 84 21.03 23.68 37.92
N ASN A 85 21.97 24.25 38.68
CA ASN A 85 23.10 23.50 39.27
C ASN A 85 22.65 22.32 40.16
N THR A 86 21.38 22.26 40.54
CA THR A 86 20.82 21.17 41.37
C THR A 86 20.76 19.83 40.65
N LEU A 87 20.67 19.78 39.31
CA LEU A 87 20.74 18.52 38.54
C LEU A 87 22.19 18.09 38.23
N LEU A 88 23.19 18.94 38.51
CA LEU A 88 24.61 18.61 38.32
C LEU A 88 25.14 17.79 39.50
N ASP A 89 24.65 18.03 40.71
CA ASP A 89 25.14 17.38 41.93
C ASP A 89 24.66 15.93 42.08
N GLU A 90 23.51 15.56 41.53
CA GLU A 90 22.96 14.20 41.70
C GLU A 90 23.76 13.13 40.93
N TYR A 91 24.41 13.51 39.81
CA TYR A 91 25.25 12.61 39.01
C TYR A 91 26.75 12.77 39.28
N SER A 92 27.16 13.84 39.97
CA SER A 92 28.56 14.18 40.25
C SER A 92 29.04 13.67 41.62
N ASN A 93 28.69 12.44 41.99
CA ASN A 93 29.21 11.85 43.23
C ASN A 93 30.61 11.22 43.07
N ASN A 94 31.28 11.30 41.91
CA ASN A 94 32.56 10.60 41.75
C ASN A 94 33.67 11.27 40.92
N THR A 95 33.55 12.50 40.42
CA THR A 95 34.69 13.14 39.74
C THR A 95 34.82 14.61 40.11
N ARG A 96 36.01 14.91 40.63
CA ARG A 96 36.46 16.18 41.16
C ARG A 96 36.48 17.24 40.05
N THR A 97 36.05 18.45 40.40
CA THR A 97 36.58 19.74 39.93
C THR A 97 37.15 19.76 38.51
N ASP A 98 36.29 19.88 37.51
CA ASP A 98 36.66 20.45 36.21
C ASP A 98 35.44 21.22 35.69
N GLU A 99 35.70 22.37 35.08
CA GLU A 99 34.67 23.23 34.49
C GLU A 99 33.73 22.39 33.65
N ILE A 100 32.42 22.43 33.96
CA ILE A 100 31.42 21.63 33.26
C ILE A 100 31.38 22.10 31.81
N ASN A 101 32.13 21.39 30.96
CA ASN A 101 32.20 21.62 29.53
C ASN A 101 30.86 21.23 28.93
N LEU A 102 30.02 22.23 28.65
CA LEU A 102 28.72 22.03 28.00
C LEU A 102 28.84 21.53 26.57
N TYR A 103 30.05 21.51 26.02
CA TYR A 103 30.34 20.96 24.70
C TYR A 103 30.18 19.43 24.65
N ASP A 104 30.27 18.72 25.77
CA ASP A 104 30.10 17.27 25.84
C ASP A 104 28.65 16.84 26.14
N ARG A 105 27.71 17.79 26.24
CA ARG A 105 26.31 17.53 26.60
C ARG A 105 25.36 17.93 25.49
N VAL A 106 24.48 17.00 25.12
CA VAL A 106 23.40 17.22 24.15
C VAL A 106 22.07 16.92 24.83
N ASP A 107 21.14 17.87 24.77
CA ASP A 107 19.76 17.66 25.19
C ASP A 107 18.92 17.34 23.93
N LEU A 108 18.42 16.11 23.85
CA LEU A 108 17.62 15.62 22.74
C LEU A 108 16.16 15.57 23.13
N LYS A 109 15.35 16.46 22.55
CA LYS A 109 13.90 16.46 22.74
C LYS A 109 13.19 15.95 21.49
N MET A 110 12.58 14.77 21.59
CA MET A 110 11.76 14.17 20.54
C MET A 110 10.27 14.39 20.85
N TYR A 111 9.53 14.96 19.90
CA TYR A 111 8.09 15.17 20.02
C TYR A 111 7.42 15.17 18.64
N TYR A 112 6.14 14.83 18.59
CA TYR A 112 5.35 14.95 17.38
C TYR A 112 4.97 16.40 17.13
N SER A 113 5.18 16.90 15.91
CA SER A 113 4.84 18.28 15.55
C SER A 113 3.32 18.53 15.58
N THR A 114 2.52 17.51 15.25
CA THR A 114 1.05 17.55 15.23
C THR A 114 0.50 16.21 15.73
N LEU A 115 -0.76 16.19 16.18
CA LEU A 115 -1.46 14.95 16.58
C LEU A 115 -2.18 14.25 15.41
N GLU A 116 -2.03 14.76 14.20
CA GLU A 116 -2.69 14.23 13.02
C GLU A 116 -1.85 13.11 12.40
N SER A 117 -2.49 11.99 12.06
CA SER A 117 -1.87 10.89 11.33
C SER A 117 -2.56 10.75 9.98
N SER A 118 -1.81 10.94 8.89
CA SER A 118 -2.30 10.64 7.55
C SER A 118 -2.05 9.18 7.21
N VAL A 119 -3.07 8.50 6.67
CA VAL A 119 -2.97 7.10 6.24
C VAL A 119 -3.33 7.04 4.76
N TYR A 120 -2.37 6.64 3.93
CA TYR A 120 -2.56 6.45 2.49
C TYR A 120 -2.79 4.97 2.21
N GLN A 121 -3.95 4.64 1.63
CA GLN A 121 -4.30 3.26 1.26
C GLN A 121 -4.56 3.18 -0.23
N GLN A 122 -3.83 2.31 -0.92
CA GLN A 122 -4.12 1.97 -2.30
C GLN A 122 -5.26 0.95 -2.31
N LYS A 123 -6.41 1.35 -2.87
CA LYS A 123 -7.56 0.47 -3.09
C LYS A 123 -7.66 0.16 -4.59
N LYS A 124 -8.22 -1.01 -4.92
CA LYS A 124 -8.51 -1.37 -6.31
C LYS A 124 -9.47 -0.33 -6.90
N MET A 125 -9.28 0.03 -8.17
CA MET A 125 -10.12 1.02 -8.85
C MET A 125 -11.56 0.54 -9.04
N PHE A 126 -11.76 -0.78 -9.20
CA PHE A 126 -13.06 -1.41 -9.29
C PHE A 126 -13.09 -2.64 -8.39
N GLU A 127 -14.12 -2.75 -7.57
CA GLU A 127 -14.45 -3.99 -6.88
C GLU A 127 -15.25 -4.92 -7.82
N GLU A 128 -15.20 -6.23 -7.61
CA GLU A 128 -15.92 -7.19 -8.46
C GLU A 128 -17.43 -6.89 -8.49
N SER A 129 -17.97 -6.45 -7.35
CA SER A 129 -19.36 -6.00 -7.19
C SER A 129 -19.68 -4.76 -8.04
N GLU A 130 -18.76 -3.81 -8.16
CA GLU A 130 -18.92 -2.61 -8.97
C GLU A 130 -18.92 -2.94 -10.46
N LEU A 131 -18.03 -3.86 -10.88
CA LEU A 131 -17.98 -4.34 -12.25
C LEU A 131 -19.32 -4.95 -12.69
N PHE A 132 -19.89 -5.84 -11.86
CA PHE A 132 -21.20 -6.45 -12.14
C PHE A 132 -22.35 -5.45 -12.07
N SER A 133 -22.25 -4.42 -11.23
CA SER A 133 -23.26 -3.35 -11.17
C SER A 133 -23.30 -2.54 -12.46
N HIS A 134 -22.14 -2.19 -13.02
CA HIS A 134 -22.06 -1.51 -14.32
C HIS A 134 -22.59 -2.39 -15.46
N LEU A 135 -22.22 -3.67 -15.47
CA LEU A 135 -22.69 -4.62 -16.49
C LEU A 135 -24.22 -4.86 -16.39
N GLY A 136 -24.73 -5.02 -15.17
CA GLY A 136 -26.15 -5.24 -14.90
C GLY A 136 -27.01 -4.04 -15.25
N GLY A 137 -26.50 -2.81 -15.08
CA GLY A 137 -27.19 -1.58 -15.47
C GLY A 137 -27.45 -1.53 -16.97
N GLU A 138 -26.42 -1.76 -17.78
CA GLU A 138 -26.55 -1.79 -19.24
C GLU A 138 -27.46 -2.94 -19.68
N LEU A 139 -27.19 -4.19 -19.24
CA LEU A 139 -28.01 -5.34 -19.60
C LEU A 139 -29.48 -5.17 -19.18
N GLY A 140 -29.73 -4.57 -18.01
CA GLY A 140 -31.07 -4.25 -17.52
C GLY A 140 -31.82 -3.28 -18.44
N LEU A 141 -31.13 -2.28 -19.00
CA LEU A 141 -31.71 -1.35 -19.97
C LEU A 141 -32.12 -2.07 -21.26
N TRP A 142 -31.23 -2.88 -21.82
CA TRP A 142 -31.51 -3.65 -23.05
C TRP A 142 -32.65 -4.65 -22.86
N LEU A 143 -32.67 -5.37 -21.73
CA LEU A 143 -33.75 -6.29 -21.40
C LEU A 143 -35.08 -5.56 -21.16
N GLY A 144 -35.04 -4.40 -20.48
CA GLY A 144 -36.22 -3.57 -20.28
C GLY A 144 -36.85 -3.11 -21.60
N LEU A 145 -36.03 -2.64 -22.55
CA LEU A 145 -36.50 -2.25 -23.88
C LEU A 145 -37.08 -3.45 -24.66
N SER A 146 -36.43 -4.62 -24.58
CA SER A 146 -36.92 -5.83 -25.23
C SER A 146 -38.28 -6.28 -24.69
N LEU A 147 -38.54 -6.11 -23.39
CA LEU A 147 -39.80 -6.47 -22.76
C LEU A 147 -40.96 -5.57 -23.22
N VAL A 148 -40.72 -4.26 -23.34
CA VAL A 148 -41.71 -3.32 -23.88
C VAL A 148 -42.07 -3.68 -25.32
N ALA A 149 -41.06 -3.95 -26.15
CA ALA A 149 -41.28 -4.36 -27.54
C ALA A 149 -42.09 -5.67 -27.65
N LEU A 150 -41.88 -6.63 -26.73
CA LEU A 150 -42.68 -7.87 -26.70
C LEU A 150 -44.16 -7.59 -26.36
N PHE A 151 -44.45 -6.65 -25.46
CA PHE A 151 -45.82 -6.25 -25.15
C PHE A 151 -46.50 -5.58 -26.35
N GLU A 152 -45.81 -4.69 -27.05
CA GLU A 152 -46.34 -4.05 -28.27
C GLU A 152 -46.68 -5.09 -29.34
N MET A 153 -45.78 -6.05 -29.58
CA MET A 153 -46.01 -7.16 -30.53
C MET A 153 -47.23 -8.01 -30.15
N MET A 154 -47.46 -8.23 -28.85
CA MET A 154 -48.62 -8.99 -28.37
C MET A 154 -49.94 -8.23 -28.57
N ASP A 155 -49.95 -6.94 -28.27
CA ASP A 155 -51.13 -6.09 -28.47
C ASP A 155 -51.48 -5.98 -29.96
N ASP A 156 -50.49 -5.73 -30.82
CA ASP A 156 -50.70 -5.69 -32.27
C ASP A 156 -51.24 -7.03 -32.81
N ALA A 157 -50.71 -8.15 -32.34
CA ALA A 157 -51.22 -9.48 -32.70
C ALA A 157 -52.68 -9.66 -32.27
N MET A 158 -53.05 -9.24 -31.06
CA MET A 158 -54.44 -9.30 -30.59
C MET A 158 -55.38 -8.39 -31.41
N TYR A 159 -54.93 -7.19 -31.77
CA TYR A 159 -55.69 -6.28 -32.63
C TYR A 159 -55.91 -6.88 -34.02
N LEU A 160 -54.88 -7.45 -34.62
CA LEU A 160 -54.97 -8.14 -35.92
C LEU A 160 -55.91 -9.34 -35.86
N LEU A 161 -55.82 -10.18 -34.82
CA LEU A 161 -56.73 -11.31 -34.64
C LEU A 161 -58.19 -10.85 -34.52
N LYS A 162 -58.47 -9.80 -33.72
CA LYS A 162 -59.82 -9.23 -33.63
C LYS A 162 -60.31 -8.67 -34.97
N PHE A 163 -59.44 -7.99 -35.71
CA PHE A 163 -59.76 -7.45 -37.03
C PHE A 163 -60.12 -8.57 -38.02
N VAL A 164 -59.32 -9.65 -38.07
CA VAL A 164 -59.58 -10.84 -38.91
C VAL A 164 -60.89 -11.51 -38.52
N ILE A 165 -61.16 -11.73 -37.23
CA ILE A 165 -62.42 -12.31 -36.75
C ILE A 165 -63.61 -11.43 -37.13
N SER A 166 -63.51 -10.11 -36.97
CA SER A 166 -64.59 -9.18 -37.33
C SER A 166 -64.86 -9.15 -38.85
N THR A 167 -63.83 -9.33 -39.67
CA THR A 167 -63.95 -9.37 -41.13
C THR A 167 -64.54 -10.70 -41.60
N ALA A 168 -64.11 -11.83 -41.02
CA ALA A 168 -64.71 -13.14 -41.27
C ALA A 168 -66.19 -13.19 -40.85
N CYS A 169 -66.54 -12.56 -39.72
CA CYS A 169 -67.92 -12.46 -39.24
C CYS A 169 -68.78 -11.52 -40.14
N LYS A 170 -68.19 -10.45 -40.71
CA LYS A 170 -68.86 -9.60 -41.72
C LYS A 170 -69.11 -10.32 -43.04
N THR A 171 -68.21 -11.19 -43.49
CA THR A 171 -68.43 -12.00 -44.70
C THR A 171 -69.56 -13.01 -44.48
N SER A 172 -69.59 -13.70 -43.33
CA SER A 172 -70.69 -14.61 -42.98
C SER A 172 -72.06 -13.92 -42.85
N LYS A 173 -72.11 -12.64 -42.47
CA LYS A 173 -73.37 -11.89 -42.37
C LYS A 173 -73.89 -11.40 -43.73
N LYS A 174 -73.01 -11.19 -44.72
CA LYS A 174 -73.41 -10.84 -46.10
C LYS A 174 -74.00 -12.03 -46.86
N ASP A 175 -73.62 -13.26 -46.53
CA ASP A 175 -74.21 -14.46 -47.14
C ASP A 175 -75.62 -14.78 -46.60
N CYS A 176 -76.03 -14.25 -45.44
CA CYS A 176 -77.38 -14.42 -44.90
C CYS A 176 -78.40 -13.36 -45.33
N ASP A 177 -77.96 -12.19 -45.81
CA ASP A 177 -78.86 -11.09 -46.25
C ASP A 177 -79.19 -11.16 -47.76
N ASN A 178 -78.50 -12.03 -48.52
CA ASN A 178 -78.69 -12.21 -49.96
C ASN A 178 -79.59 -13.41 -50.32
N SER A 179 -80.32 -13.98 -49.35
CA SER A 179 -81.25 -15.11 -49.54
C SER A 179 -82.68 -14.83 -49.07
N LEU A 180 -83.13 -13.57 -49.10
CA LEU A 180 -84.54 -13.21 -48.91
C LEU A 180 -85.16 -12.73 -50.23
#